data_AF-A0AAV3Y1Y4-F1
#
_entry.id   AF-A0AAV3Y1Y4-F1
#
_cell.length_a   1.000
_cell.length_b   1.000
_cell.length_c   1.000
_cell.angle_alpha   90.00
_cell.angle_beta   90.00
_cell.angle_gamma   90.00
#
_symmetry.space_group_name_H-M   'P 1'
#
loop_
_entity.id
_entity.type
_entity.pdbx_description
1 polymer ?
#
loop_
_entity_poly.entity_id
_entity_poly.type
_entity_poly.pdbx_seq_one_letter_code
_entity_poly.pdbx_strand_id
1 'polypeptide(L)'
;MANYLKKQGFDTTQKVTDFMITKWNAIAKVFGNEKKVGVRFYIHLKKVEVWWRNPDFYRPVQQNQNMGKHLSVFCNNTKRDNADHRMLYTHGVGGRVAGMAWVGQICQARHSCSVVRSKKRGSVSTELHELGHNLGFLHDPQMKCSTPYGFMGWKFSTFKDCYRERLLKKIKKKSFNCLRQRNVRRPKLNKG
;
A
#
# COMPACT_ATOMS: atom_id res chain seq x y z
N MET A 1 11.25 15.49 7.15
CA MET A 1 10.98 14.05 7.41
C MET A 1 11.91 13.44 8.47
N ALA A 2 13.25 13.67 8.42
CA ALA A 2 14.17 13.20 9.48
C ALA A 2 13.73 13.53 10.92
N ASN A 3 13.31 14.76 11.18
CA ASN A 3 12.84 15.15 12.52
C ASN A 3 11.53 14.45 12.92
N TYR A 4 10.67 14.09 11.97
CA TYR A 4 9.44 13.36 12.27
C TYR A 4 9.73 11.90 12.60
N LEU A 5 10.49 11.20 11.76
CA LEU A 5 10.86 9.79 12.00
C LEU A 5 11.56 9.64 13.36
N LYS A 6 12.54 10.51 13.67
CA LYS A 6 13.20 10.56 14.97
C LYS A 6 12.22 10.79 16.13
N LYS A 7 11.30 11.76 16.04
CA LYS A 7 10.24 12.00 17.04
C LYS A 7 9.31 10.78 17.23
N GLN A 8 9.17 9.93 16.21
CA GLN A 8 8.40 8.69 16.31
C GLN A 8 9.20 7.51 16.91
N GLY A 9 10.48 7.68 17.23
CA GLY A 9 11.38 6.60 17.69
C GLY A 9 12.07 5.84 16.56
N PHE A 10 11.95 6.32 15.32
CA PHE A 10 12.62 5.79 14.13
C PHE A 10 13.84 6.64 13.79
N ASP A 11 14.87 6.52 14.63
CA ASP A 11 16.13 7.26 14.52
C ASP A 11 17.18 6.58 13.63
N THR A 12 16.97 5.32 13.27
CA THR A 12 17.87 4.52 12.43
C THR A 12 17.12 3.87 11.27
N THR A 13 17.84 3.58 10.18
CA THR A 13 17.29 2.87 9.02
C THR A 13 16.81 1.47 9.40
N GLN A 14 17.51 0.82 10.34
CA GLN A 14 17.17 -0.51 10.84
C GLN A 14 15.78 -0.53 11.50
N LYS A 15 15.53 0.37 12.47
CA LYS A 15 14.21 0.44 13.14
C LYS A 15 13.07 0.73 12.17
N VAL A 16 13.29 1.60 11.17
CA VAL A 16 12.29 1.84 10.11
C VAL A 16 12.05 0.56 9.32
N THR A 17 13.12 -0.12 8.91
CA THR A 17 13.06 -1.32 8.08
C THR A 17 12.34 -2.45 8.81
N ASP A 18 12.67 -2.71 10.06
CA ASP A 18 12.03 -3.76 10.87
C ASP A 18 10.53 -3.49 11.05
N PHE A 19 10.17 -2.25 11.38
CA PHE A 19 8.77 -1.86 11.48
C PHE A 19 8.02 -2.07 10.16
N MET A 20 8.63 -1.70 9.04
CA MET A 20 8.04 -1.87 7.71
C MET A 20 7.90 -3.34 7.34
N ILE A 21 8.88 -4.19 7.68
CA ILE A 21 8.80 -5.65 7.48
C ILE A 21 7.64 -6.23 8.29
N THR A 22 7.56 -5.94 9.60
CA THR A 22 6.46 -6.41 10.45
C THR A 22 5.11 -6.00 9.88
N LYS A 23 5.01 -4.74 9.44
CA LYS A 23 3.78 -4.18 8.87
C LYS A 23 3.36 -4.90 7.59
N TRP A 24 4.28 -5.09 6.65
CA TRP A 24 3.99 -5.76 5.39
C TRP A 24 3.80 -7.27 5.53
N ASN A 25 4.39 -7.91 6.54
CA ASN A 25 4.08 -9.31 6.89
C ASN A 25 2.63 -9.46 7.35
N ALA A 26 2.09 -8.51 8.13
CA ALA A 26 0.69 -8.52 8.53
C ALA A 26 -0.26 -8.35 7.32
N ILE A 27 0.09 -7.44 6.38
CA ILE A 27 -0.65 -7.26 5.12
C ILE A 27 -0.60 -8.55 4.28
N ALA A 28 0.58 -9.16 4.15
CA ALA A 28 0.76 -10.42 3.44
C ALA A 28 -0.06 -11.56 4.05
N LYS A 29 -0.20 -11.62 5.38
CA LYS A 29 -1.06 -12.61 6.05
C LYS A 29 -2.54 -12.45 5.68
N VAL A 30 -3.02 -11.23 5.51
CA VAL A 30 -4.43 -10.96 5.11
C VAL A 30 -4.67 -11.42 3.67
N PHE A 31 -3.83 -11.00 2.72
CA PHE A 31 -3.96 -11.37 1.32
C PHE A 31 -3.56 -12.83 1.03
N GLY A 32 -2.70 -13.43 1.84
CA GLY A 32 -2.25 -14.82 1.71
C GLY A 32 -3.27 -15.85 2.21
N ASN A 33 -4.40 -15.42 2.80
CA ASN A 33 -5.45 -16.34 3.23
C ASN A 33 -6.25 -16.84 2.01
N GLU A 34 -5.79 -17.92 1.39
CA GLU A 34 -6.38 -18.50 0.18
C GLU A 34 -7.87 -18.84 0.34
N LYS A 35 -8.31 -19.28 1.52
CA LYS A 35 -9.74 -19.57 1.80
C LYS A 35 -10.61 -18.33 1.66
N LYS A 36 -10.12 -17.16 2.11
CA LYS A 36 -10.85 -15.88 2.00
C LYS A 36 -10.66 -15.24 0.63
N VAL A 37 -9.45 -15.27 0.09
CA VAL A 37 -9.07 -14.55 -1.14
C VAL A 37 -9.47 -15.32 -2.41
N GLY A 38 -9.59 -16.64 -2.33
CA GLY A 38 -10.03 -17.51 -3.43
C GLY A 38 -8.97 -17.79 -4.50
N VAL A 39 -7.75 -17.32 -4.28
CA VAL A 39 -6.58 -17.58 -5.12
C VAL A 39 -5.32 -17.46 -4.25
N ARG A 40 -4.25 -18.17 -4.61
CA ARG A 40 -2.93 -17.95 -4.03
C ARG A 40 -2.44 -16.55 -4.39
N PHE A 41 -2.36 -15.68 -3.40
CA PHE A 41 -1.92 -14.30 -3.57
C PHE A 41 -0.76 -14.02 -2.62
N TYR A 42 0.39 -13.66 -3.18
CA TYR A 42 1.61 -13.39 -2.42
C TYR A 42 1.94 -11.90 -2.47
N ILE A 43 2.28 -11.33 -1.32
CA ILE A 43 2.84 -9.99 -1.22
C ILE A 43 4.30 -10.13 -0.83
N HIS A 44 5.18 -9.55 -1.64
CA HIS A 44 6.61 -9.52 -1.40
C HIS A 44 7.08 -8.07 -1.22
N LEU A 45 7.64 -7.77 -0.05
CA LEU A 45 8.31 -6.48 0.18
C LEU A 45 9.68 -6.51 -0.50
N LYS A 46 9.82 -5.80 -1.63
CA LYS A 46 11.05 -5.82 -2.44
C LYS A 46 12.10 -4.80 -1.97
N LYS A 47 11.67 -3.63 -1.52
CA LYS A 47 12.54 -2.51 -1.16
C LYS A 47 11.85 -1.65 -0.11
N VAL A 48 12.61 -1.20 0.88
CA VAL A 48 12.24 -0.12 1.79
C VAL A 48 13.22 1.02 1.54
N GLU A 49 12.70 2.19 1.19
CA GLU A 49 13.51 3.40 1.00
C GLU A 49 13.17 4.43 2.06
N VAL A 50 14.20 4.95 2.74
CA VAL A 50 14.03 5.93 3.81
C VAL A 50 14.57 7.28 3.36
N TRP A 51 13.68 8.26 3.28
CA TRP A 51 14.05 9.64 2.94
C TRP A 51 14.37 10.42 4.22
N TRP A 52 15.63 10.35 4.67
CA TRP A 52 16.14 11.23 5.73
C TRP A 52 16.06 12.70 5.29
N ARG A 53 16.40 12.96 4.03
CA ARG A 53 16.09 14.18 3.29
C ARG A 53 15.11 13.83 2.18
N ASN A 54 14.05 14.63 2.04
CA ASN A 54 13.08 14.44 0.95
C ASN A 54 13.75 14.70 -0.40
N PRO A 55 13.50 13.85 -1.42
CA PRO A 55 14.06 14.04 -2.76
C PRO A 55 13.52 15.32 -3.40
N ASP A 56 14.28 15.85 -4.35
CA ASP A 56 14.05 17.13 -5.02
C ASP A 56 12.65 17.26 -5.61
N PHE A 57 12.18 16.20 -6.26
CA PHE A 57 10.83 16.18 -6.85
C PHE A 57 9.71 16.23 -5.80
N TYR A 58 9.98 15.82 -4.55
CA TYR A 58 8.96 15.73 -3.49
C TYR A 58 8.96 16.93 -2.55
N ARG A 59 10.11 17.62 -2.38
CA ARG A 59 10.22 18.81 -1.51
C ARG A 59 9.13 19.87 -1.76
N PRO A 60 8.76 20.22 -3.01
CA PRO A 60 7.74 21.25 -3.27
C PRO A 60 6.35 20.86 -2.76
N VAL A 61 6.03 19.57 -2.69
CA VAL A 61 4.71 19.11 -2.24
C VAL A 61 4.71 18.64 -0.79
N GLN A 62 5.85 18.57 -0.10
CA GLN A 62 5.97 17.87 1.19
C GLN A 62 5.07 18.38 2.34
N GLN A 63 4.54 19.60 2.26
CA GLN A 63 3.61 20.21 3.24
C GLN A 63 2.22 20.47 2.64
N ASN A 64 1.96 19.99 1.43
CA ASN A 64 0.71 20.27 0.74
C ASN A 64 -0.45 19.56 1.44
N GLN A 65 -1.54 20.28 1.70
CA GLN A 65 -2.68 19.68 2.39
C GLN A 65 -3.49 18.72 1.48
N ASN A 66 -3.28 18.76 0.16
CA ASN A 66 -3.96 17.91 -0.82
C ASN A 66 -3.19 16.60 -1.03
N MET A 67 -3.69 15.49 -0.46
CA MET A 67 -3.15 14.13 -0.62
C MET A 67 -3.00 13.72 -2.11
N GLY A 68 -3.88 14.18 -3.00
CA GLY A 68 -3.81 13.88 -4.42
C GLY A 68 -2.56 14.47 -5.09
N LYS A 69 -2.07 15.62 -4.63
CA LYS A 69 -0.79 16.19 -5.11
C LYS A 69 0.39 15.31 -4.72
N HIS A 70 0.40 14.79 -3.49
CA HIS A 70 1.41 13.84 -3.03
C HIS A 70 1.38 12.56 -3.85
N LEU A 71 0.19 12.01 -4.09
CA LEU A 71 0.00 10.81 -4.89
C LEU A 71 0.54 11.01 -6.30
N SER A 72 0.09 12.05 -7.02
CA SER A 72 0.52 12.34 -8.39
C SER A 72 2.05 12.48 -8.51
N VAL A 73 2.67 13.29 -7.64
CA VAL A 73 4.12 13.52 -7.65
C VAL A 73 4.89 12.24 -7.35
N PHE A 74 4.49 11.49 -6.31
CA PHE A 74 5.14 10.23 -5.96
C PHE A 74 5.06 9.22 -7.11
N CYS A 75 3.84 8.99 -7.60
CA CYS A 75 3.56 8.03 -8.65
C CYS A 75 4.33 8.32 -9.95
N ASN A 76 4.36 9.57 -10.41
CA ASN A 76 5.03 9.91 -11.65
C ASN A 76 6.56 9.80 -11.55
N ASN A 77 7.14 10.13 -10.39
CA ASN A 77 8.59 10.10 -10.18
C ASN A 77 9.14 8.71 -9.83
N THR A 78 8.29 7.79 -9.33
CA THR A 78 8.68 6.41 -9.00
C THR A 78 8.19 5.38 -10.01
N LYS A 79 7.60 5.82 -11.13
CA LYS A 79 6.97 4.96 -12.15
C LYS A 79 7.88 3.88 -12.74
N ARG A 80 9.20 4.09 -12.68
CA ARG A 80 10.24 3.18 -13.20
C ARG A 80 10.78 2.20 -12.16
N ASP A 81 10.39 2.32 -10.89
CA ASP A 81 10.84 1.40 -9.85
C ASP A 81 10.36 -0.01 -10.17
N ASN A 82 11.24 -0.99 -9.97
CA ASN A 82 10.94 -2.41 -10.22
C ASN A 82 10.07 -3.00 -9.10
N ALA A 83 8.80 -2.60 -9.04
CA ALA A 83 7.79 -3.15 -8.15
C ALA A 83 6.41 -3.09 -8.81
N ASP A 84 5.56 -4.09 -8.54
CA ASP A 84 4.17 -4.05 -9.04
C ASP A 84 3.39 -2.93 -8.37
N HIS A 85 3.72 -2.56 -7.13
CA HIS A 85 3.07 -1.52 -6.36
C HIS A 85 4.07 -0.78 -5.47
N ARG A 86 3.85 0.52 -5.28
CA ARG A 86 4.71 1.41 -4.46
C ARG A 86 3.88 2.18 -3.46
N MET A 87 4.33 2.26 -2.22
CA MET A 87 3.60 2.98 -1.17
C MET A 87 4.47 4.02 -0.50
N LEU A 88 4.00 5.27 -0.50
CA LEU A 88 4.64 6.36 0.21
C LEU A 88 3.98 6.58 1.56
N TYR A 89 4.80 6.65 2.61
CA TYR A 89 4.38 7.03 3.95
C TYR A 89 4.75 8.48 4.18
N THR A 90 3.79 9.36 4.46
CA THR A 90 4.08 10.80 4.66
C THR A 90 3.32 11.39 5.84
N HIS A 91 3.88 12.40 6.51
CA HIS A 91 3.24 13.09 7.64
C HIS A 91 2.77 14.50 7.31
N GLY A 92 3.11 15.03 6.13
CA GLY A 92 2.90 16.44 5.78
C GLY A 92 1.59 16.74 5.07
N VAL A 93 0.63 15.82 5.16
CA VAL A 93 -0.66 15.87 4.46
C VAL A 93 -1.78 16.28 5.41
N GLY A 94 -2.61 17.18 4.92
CA GLY A 94 -3.77 17.74 5.61
C GLY A 94 -5.03 16.90 5.55
N GLY A 95 -6.03 17.34 6.32
CA GLY A 95 -7.40 16.85 6.21
C GLY A 95 -7.70 15.51 6.90
N ARG A 96 -8.90 15.01 6.62
CA ARG A 96 -9.49 13.82 7.28
C ARG A 96 -9.08 12.50 6.64
N VAL A 97 -8.56 12.54 5.41
CA VAL A 97 -8.17 11.35 4.63
C VAL A 97 -6.94 10.67 5.24
N ALA A 98 -6.95 9.34 5.31
CA ALA A 98 -5.85 8.54 5.88
C ALA A 98 -4.86 8.04 4.82
N GLY A 99 -5.32 7.83 3.58
CA GLY A 99 -4.50 7.46 2.45
C GLY A 99 -5.23 7.73 1.14
N MET A 100 -4.55 7.53 0.01
CA MET A 100 -5.14 7.67 -1.31
C MET A 100 -4.44 6.77 -2.32
N ALA A 101 -5.22 6.22 -3.25
CA ALA A 101 -4.75 5.38 -4.33
C ALA A 101 -5.65 5.47 -5.57
N TRP A 102 -5.13 5.04 -6.72
CA TRP A 102 -5.92 4.90 -7.94
C TRP A 102 -6.70 3.59 -7.95
N VAL A 103 -7.93 3.57 -8.48
CA VAL A 103 -8.74 2.36 -8.48
C VAL A 103 -8.43 1.45 -9.67
N GLY A 104 -7.95 0.23 -9.42
CA GLY A 104 -7.80 -0.84 -10.41
C GLY A 104 -6.64 -0.63 -11.37
N GLN A 105 -5.60 0.08 -10.94
CA GLN A 105 -4.46 0.50 -11.75
C GLN A 105 -3.14 -0.16 -11.30
N ILE A 106 -3.19 -1.30 -10.61
CA ILE A 106 -2.02 -1.99 -10.03
C ILE A 106 -0.89 -2.33 -11.03
N CYS A 107 -1.15 -2.45 -12.33
CA CYS A 107 -0.07 -2.69 -13.32
C CYS A 107 0.21 -1.49 -14.22
N GLN A 108 -0.29 -0.30 -13.87
CA GLN A 108 -0.13 0.91 -14.65
C GLN A 108 1.00 1.75 -14.06
N ALA A 109 2.08 1.95 -14.81
CA ALA A 109 3.32 2.51 -14.29
C ALA A 109 3.15 3.84 -13.55
N ARG A 110 2.25 4.73 -14.00
CA ARG A 110 1.97 6.03 -13.36
C ARG A 110 0.91 5.99 -12.25
N HIS A 111 0.27 4.85 -11.99
CA HIS A 111 -0.89 4.76 -11.10
C HIS A 111 -0.82 3.59 -10.11
N SER A 112 0.15 2.68 -10.26
CA SER A 112 0.38 1.61 -9.30
C SER A 112 1.18 2.12 -8.10
N CYS A 113 0.47 2.86 -7.27
CA CYS A 113 1.04 3.58 -6.16
C CYS A 113 -0.06 4.06 -5.23
N SER A 114 0.31 4.21 -3.97
CA SER A 114 -0.53 4.75 -2.92
C SER A 114 0.26 5.68 -2.02
N VAL A 115 -0.44 6.60 -1.39
CA VAL A 115 0.11 7.42 -0.30
C VAL A 115 -0.69 7.12 0.96
N VAL A 116 0.00 6.94 2.07
CA VAL A 116 -0.61 6.77 3.38
C VAL A 116 -0.06 7.83 4.34
N ARG A 117 -0.95 8.39 5.14
CA ARG A 117 -0.57 9.29 6.23
C ARG A 117 0.06 8.46 7.33
N SER A 118 1.33 8.72 7.60
CA SER A 118 2.04 8.13 8.72
C SER A 118 1.35 8.54 10.02
N LYS A 119 0.89 7.54 10.77
CA LYS A 119 0.44 7.70 12.16
C LYS A 119 1.19 6.67 13.01
N LYS A 120 1.59 7.05 14.22
CA LYS A 120 2.06 6.08 15.22
C LYS A 120 0.88 5.23 15.65
N ARG A 121 0.74 4.03 15.09
CA ARG A 121 -0.06 2.89 15.60
C ARG A 121 0.10 1.70 14.65
N GLY A 122 0.26 0.50 15.21
CA GLY A 122 0.50 -0.76 14.49
C GLY A 122 -0.67 -1.29 13.62
N SER A 123 -1.64 -0.44 13.26
CA SER A 123 -2.69 -0.82 12.31
C SER A 123 -2.13 -0.84 10.89
N VAL A 124 -2.58 -1.82 10.12
CA VAL A 124 -2.29 -1.96 8.68
C VAL A 124 -3.52 -1.67 7.80
N SER A 125 -4.60 -1.18 8.42
CA SER A 125 -5.90 -1.00 7.75
C SER A 125 -5.83 -0.03 6.59
N THR A 126 -5.13 1.10 6.73
CA THR A 126 -4.98 2.08 5.65
C THR A 126 -4.17 1.50 4.48
N GLU A 127 -3.11 0.75 4.76
CA GLU A 127 -2.30 0.13 3.71
C GLU A 127 -3.08 -0.95 2.96
N LEU A 128 -3.85 -1.77 3.68
CA LEU A 128 -4.78 -2.74 3.09
C LEU A 128 -5.81 -2.04 2.20
N HIS A 129 -6.38 -0.93 2.69
CA HIS A 129 -7.38 -0.14 1.97
C HIS A 129 -6.84 0.43 0.66
N GLU A 130 -5.70 1.11 0.72
CA GLU A 130 -5.12 1.75 -0.46
C GLU A 130 -4.60 0.74 -1.49
N LEU A 131 -4.00 -0.37 -1.03
CA LEU A 131 -3.64 -1.48 -1.92
C LEU A 131 -4.89 -2.11 -2.54
N GLY A 132 -5.96 -2.28 -1.76
CA GLY A 132 -7.26 -2.76 -2.23
C GLY A 132 -7.83 -1.90 -3.35
N HIS A 133 -7.76 -0.58 -3.24
CA HIS A 133 -8.11 0.33 -4.33
C HIS A 133 -7.28 0.07 -5.58
N ASN A 134 -5.95 -0.02 -5.49
CA ASN A 134 -5.13 -0.35 -6.67
C ASN A 134 -5.48 -1.72 -7.30
N LEU A 135 -5.86 -2.71 -6.50
CA LEU A 135 -6.38 -4.00 -6.97
C LEU A 135 -7.80 -3.91 -7.57
N GLY A 136 -8.46 -2.77 -7.39
CA GLY A 136 -9.72 -2.42 -8.04
C GLY A 136 -10.92 -2.44 -7.13
N PHE A 137 -10.75 -2.62 -5.82
CA PHE A 137 -11.83 -2.59 -4.85
C PHE A 137 -12.38 -1.16 -4.69
N LEU A 138 -13.69 -1.06 -4.46
CA LEU A 138 -14.34 0.19 -4.08
C LEU A 138 -14.53 0.21 -2.57
N HIS A 139 -15.09 1.28 -2.02
CA HIS A 139 -15.49 1.26 -0.62
C HIS A 139 -16.61 0.24 -0.38
N ASP A 140 -16.70 -0.27 0.86
CA ASP A 140 -17.72 -1.25 1.26
C ASP A 140 -19.16 -0.86 0.85
N PRO A 141 -19.65 0.39 1.04
CA PRO A 141 -21.00 0.77 0.63
C PRO A 141 -21.26 0.71 -0.88
N GLN A 142 -20.20 0.67 -1.69
CA GLN A 142 -20.28 0.58 -3.15
C GLN A 142 -20.16 -0.87 -3.65
N MET A 143 -20.10 -1.84 -2.73
CA MET A 143 -19.97 -3.25 -3.01
C MET A 143 -21.01 -4.04 -2.22
N LYS A 144 -21.56 -5.08 -2.84
CA LYS A 144 -22.53 -5.97 -2.17
C LYS A 144 -21.77 -7.02 -1.36
N CYS A 145 -21.43 -6.69 -0.11
CA CYS A 145 -20.71 -7.61 0.79
C CYS A 145 -21.66 -8.22 1.81
N SER A 146 -21.56 -9.53 2.08
CA SER A 146 -22.39 -10.20 3.09
C SER A 146 -21.99 -9.88 4.54
N THR A 147 -20.73 -9.50 4.75
CA THR A 147 -20.20 -9.19 6.08
C THR A 147 -20.18 -7.68 6.35
N PRO A 148 -20.33 -7.22 7.61
CA PRO A 148 -20.42 -5.79 7.89
C PRO A 148 -19.06 -5.06 7.81
N TYR A 149 -17.96 -5.72 8.18
CA TYR A 149 -16.69 -5.04 8.45
C TYR A 149 -15.50 -5.59 7.65
N GLY A 150 -14.88 -4.75 6.83
CA GLY A 150 -13.60 -5.07 6.19
C GLY A 150 -12.75 -3.84 5.90
N PHE A 151 -11.56 -4.09 5.35
CA PHE A 151 -10.56 -3.03 5.20
C PHE A 151 -10.91 -1.99 4.13
N MET A 152 -11.84 -2.27 3.21
CA MET A 152 -12.40 -1.25 2.29
C MET A 152 -13.53 -0.42 2.94
N GLY A 153 -13.95 -0.80 4.14
CA GLY A 153 -14.69 0.05 5.08
C GLY A 153 -13.72 0.83 5.98
N TRP A 154 -14.13 1.10 7.22
CA TRP A 154 -13.35 1.91 8.16
C TRP A 154 -12.60 1.05 9.19
N LYS A 155 -11.28 1.23 9.31
CA LYS A 155 -10.44 0.75 10.44
C LYS A 155 -10.32 -0.77 10.67
N PHE A 156 -10.90 -1.62 9.83
CA PHE A 156 -10.75 -3.08 9.93
C PHE A 156 -9.60 -3.62 9.06
N SER A 157 -9.16 -4.85 9.33
CA SER A 157 -8.14 -5.58 8.55
C SER A 157 -8.69 -6.85 7.89
N THR A 158 -10.01 -7.02 7.88
CA THR A 158 -10.68 -8.23 7.38
C THR A 158 -10.86 -8.17 5.86
N PHE A 159 -10.49 -9.25 5.18
CA PHE A 159 -10.79 -9.49 3.77
C PHE A 159 -12.21 -10.08 3.65
N LYS A 160 -13.08 -9.43 2.86
CA LYS A 160 -14.49 -9.81 2.66
C LYS A 160 -14.70 -10.61 1.38
N ASP A 161 -15.82 -11.30 1.31
CA ASP A 161 -16.34 -12.03 0.16
C ASP A 161 -16.42 -11.19 -1.12
N CYS A 162 -16.99 -9.99 -1.04
CA CYS A 162 -17.11 -9.07 -2.18
C CYS A 162 -15.74 -8.63 -2.74
N TYR A 163 -14.69 -8.60 -1.91
CA TYR A 163 -13.34 -8.29 -2.36
C TYR A 163 -12.78 -9.45 -3.18
N ARG A 164 -13.06 -10.70 -2.79
CA ARG A 164 -12.66 -11.91 -3.52
C ARG A 164 -13.27 -11.91 -4.91
N GLU A 165 -14.58 -11.75 -5.03
CA GLU A 165 -15.26 -11.74 -6.32
C GLU A 165 -14.66 -10.69 -7.26
N ARG A 166 -14.42 -9.49 -6.73
CA ARG A 166 -13.85 -8.39 -7.50
C ARG A 166 -12.40 -8.65 -7.88
N LEU A 167 -11.59 -9.19 -6.97
CA LEU A 167 -10.20 -9.57 -7.25
C LEU A 167 -10.15 -10.61 -8.37
N LEU A 168 -10.90 -11.71 -8.22
CA LEU A 168 -10.95 -12.80 -9.20
C LEU A 168 -11.39 -12.31 -10.59
N LYS A 169 -12.31 -11.34 -10.66
CA LYS A 169 -12.70 -10.68 -11.92
C LYS A 169 -11.57 -9.80 -12.49
N LYS A 170 -10.85 -9.06 -11.65
CA LYS A 170 -9.79 -8.13 -12.07
C LYS A 170 -8.52 -8.86 -12.51
N ILE A 171 -8.05 -9.83 -11.74
CA ILE A 171 -6.80 -10.56 -12.04
C ILE A 171 -6.86 -11.33 -13.35
N LYS A 172 -8.06 -11.65 -13.87
CA LYS A 172 -8.28 -12.28 -15.18
C LYS A 172 -7.99 -11.33 -16.37
N LYS A 173 -8.07 -10.02 -16.17
CA LYS A 173 -7.89 -9.02 -17.24
C LYS A 173 -6.41 -8.85 -17.61
N LYS A 174 -6.13 -8.59 -18.90
CA LYS A 174 -4.78 -8.28 -19.40
C LYS A 174 -4.12 -7.10 -18.66
N SER A 175 -4.92 -6.13 -18.20
CA SER A 175 -4.44 -4.97 -17.43
C SER A 175 -3.90 -5.31 -16.03
N PHE A 176 -3.94 -6.59 -15.61
CA PHE A 176 -3.44 -7.08 -14.32
C PHE A 176 -2.27 -8.08 -14.47
N ASN A 177 -1.69 -8.18 -15.67
CA ASN A 177 -0.69 -9.21 -15.99
C ASN A 177 0.60 -9.15 -15.15
N CYS A 178 0.99 -7.97 -14.64
CA CYS A 178 2.20 -7.83 -13.80
C CYS A 178 2.17 -8.74 -12.57
N LEU A 179 0.98 -8.94 -11.97
CA LEU A 179 0.80 -9.77 -10.77
C LEU A 179 0.98 -11.27 -11.00
N ARG A 180 1.02 -11.72 -12.26
CA ARG A 180 1.22 -13.13 -12.62
C ARG A 180 2.69 -13.46 -12.87
N GLN A 181 3.54 -12.45 -12.93
CA GLN A 181 4.96 -12.62 -13.21
C GLN A 181 5.71 -12.77 -11.90
N ARG A 182 6.60 -13.76 -11.81
CA ARG A 182 7.54 -13.84 -10.69
C ARG A 182 8.60 -12.76 -10.87
N ASN A 183 8.43 -11.64 -10.19
CA ASN A 183 9.31 -10.47 -10.30
C ASN A 183 10.27 -10.32 -9.10
N VAL A 184 10.39 -11.35 -8.27
CA VAL A 184 11.33 -11.45 -7.15
C VAL A 184 12.23 -12.67 -7.36
N ARG A 185 13.55 -12.48 -7.32
CA ARG A 185 14.49 -13.59 -7.08
C ARG A 185 14.23 -14.12 -5.67
N ARG A 186 14.41 -15.43 -5.44
CA ARG A 186 14.04 -16.16 -4.20
C ARG A 186 14.16 -15.27 -2.94
N PRO A 187 13.10 -15.14 -2.12
CA PRO A 187 13.11 -14.22 -0.98
C PRO A 187 14.27 -14.58 -0.04
N LYS A 188 15.08 -13.58 0.32
CA LYS A 188 15.97 -13.70 1.48
C LYS A 188 15.05 -13.63 2.71
N LEU A 189 14.75 -14.80 3.29
CA LEU A 189 14.10 -14.86 4.57
C LEU A 189 15.00 -14.17 5.59
N ASN A 190 14.47 -13.15 6.27
CA ASN A 190 15.12 -12.63 7.45
C ASN A 190 14.95 -13.71 8.52
N LYS A 191 16.00 -14.51 8.75
CA LYS A 191 16.10 -15.37 9.93
C LYS A 191 16.42 -14.38 11.03
N GLY A 192 15.43 -14.09 11.89
CA GLY A 192 15.55 -13.10 12.96
C GLY A 192 16.82 -13.24 13.76
#